data_AF-A0A967T2V0-F1
#
_entry.id   AF-A0A967T2V0-F1
#
_cell.length_a   1.000
_cell.length_b   1.000
_cell.length_c   1.000
_cell.angle_alpha   90.00
_cell.angle_beta   90.00
_cell.angle_gamma   90.00
#
_symmetry.space_group_name_H-M   'P 1'
#
loop_
_entity.id
_entity.type
_entity.pdbx_description
1 polymer ?
#
loop_
_entity_poly.entity_id
_entity_poly.type
_entity_poly.pdbx_seq_one_letter_code
_entity_poly.pdbx_strand_id
1 'polypeptide(L)' 'MAETTIQNWTDSQVLLKYDRFRDVKYRIYREGDKLYQEIRDVDDTPIHTLEIPAGMKLDRNSYEVLLRYVLLDVVAA' A
#
# COMPACT_ATOMS: atom_id res chain seq x y z
N MET A 1 -11.06 18.97 -0.36
CA MET A 1 -10.50 18.44 -1.62
C MET A 1 -11.03 17.03 -1.76
N ALA A 2 -11.53 16.62 -2.93
CA ALA A 2 -12.25 15.34 -3.07
C ALA A 2 -11.25 14.20 -3.32
N GLU A 3 -11.08 13.29 -2.37
CA GLU A 3 -10.36 12.04 -2.56
C GLU A 3 -11.20 11.10 -3.44
N THR A 4 -10.60 10.56 -4.51
CA THR A 4 -11.25 9.56 -5.36
C THR A 4 -10.64 8.21 -5.07
N THR A 5 -11.36 7.35 -4.36
CA THR A 5 -10.92 5.98 -4.10
C THR A 5 -10.92 5.17 -5.39
N ILE A 6 -9.76 4.66 -5.78
CA ILE A 6 -9.57 3.80 -6.95
C ILE A 6 -9.66 2.33 -6.54
N GLN A 7 -9.05 2.00 -5.41
CA GLN A 7 -9.14 0.70 -4.77
C GLN A 7 -9.47 0.91 -3.31
N ASN A 8 -10.60 0.34 -2.87
CA ASN A 8 -10.97 0.38 -1.47
C ASN A 8 -10.05 -0.54 -0.65
N TRP A 9 -10.15 -0.45 0.68
CA TRP A 9 -9.35 -1.27 1.59
C TRP A 9 -9.33 -2.74 1.16
N THR A 10 -8.13 -3.23 0.92
CA THR A 10 -7.84 -4.59 0.48
C THR A 10 -6.91 -5.22 1.50
N ASP A 11 -7.36 -6.30 2.13
CA ASP A 11 -6.54 -7.12 3.01
C ASP A 11 -5.50 -7.87 2.18
N SER A 12 -4.26 -7.88 2.65
CA SER A 12 -3.16 -8.59 2.01
C SER A 12 -2.18 -9.09 3.05
N GLN A 13 -1.67 -10.30 2.84
CA GLN A 13 -0.66 -10.90 3.69
C GLN A 13 0.69 -10.80 2.98
N VAL A 14 1.61 -10.06 3.59
CA VAL A 14 2.91 -9.78 3.00
C VAL A 14 4.00 -10.59 3.68
N LEU A 15 4.69 -11.40 2.88
CA LEU A 15 5.88 -12.11 3.33
C LEU A 15 7.08 -11.15 3.42
N LEU A 16 7.53 -10.91 4.65
CA LEU A 16 8.74 -10.16 4.99
C LEU A 16 9.99 -11.06 4.89
N LYS A 17 11.00 -10.84 5.74
CA LYS A 17 12.20 -11.67 5.85
C LYS A 17 11.99 -12.82 6.84
N TYR A 18 12.64 -13.97 6.59
CA TYR A 18 12.66 -15.15 7.47
C TYR A 18 11.28 -15.74 7.81
N ASP A 19 10.46 -16.01 6.78
CA ASP A 19 9.12 -16.62 6.94
C ASP A 19 8.15 -15.86 7.86
N ARG A 20 8.45 -14.59 8.14
CA ARG A 20 7.52 -13.70 8.85
C ARG A 20 6.53 -13.11 7.89
N PHE A 21 5.26 -13.43 8.11
CA PHE A 21 4.15 -12.79 7.44
C PHE A 21 3.64 -11.63 8.27
N ARG A 22 3.16 -10.59 7.59
CA ARG A 22 2.42 -9.50 8.23
C ARG A 22 1.14 -9.30 7.46
N ASP A 23 0.03 -9.39 8.19
CA ASP A 23 -1.28 -9.03 7.69
C ASP A 23 -1.42 -7.52 7.74
N VAL A 24 -1.80 -6.94 6.61
CA VAL A 24 -1.99 -5.49 6.45
C VAL A 24 -3.21 -5.25 5.58
N LYS A 25 -3.71 -4.02 5.63
CA LYS A 25 -4.69 -3.54 4.65
C LYS A 25 -4.12 -2.33 3.94
N TYR A 26 -4.42 -2.23 2.64
CA TYR A 26 -4.04 -1.07 1.86
C TYR A 26 -5.20 -0.55 1.03
N ARG A 27 -5.20 0.74 0.75
CA ARG A 27 -6.11 1.38 -0.21
C ARG A 27 -5.33 2.19 -1.22
N ILE A 28 -5.91 2.35 -2.40
CA ILE A 28 -5.38 3.24 -3.44
C ILE A 28 -6.39 4.36 -3.66
N TYR A 29 -5.97 5.58 -3.47
CA TYR A 29 -6.80 6.75 -3.72
C TYR A 29 -6.04 7.79 -4.51
N ARG A 30 -6.78 8.60 -5.24
CA ARG A 30 -6.27 9.77 -5.95
C ARG A 30 -6.69 11.01 -5.20
N GLU A 31 -5.75 11.91 -4.99
CA GLU A 31 -6.00 13.25 -4.48
C GLU A 31 -5.41 14.25 -5.47
N GLY A 32 -6.31 14.99 -6.15
CA GLY A 32 -5.92 15.83 -7.29
C GLY A 32 -5.38 14.98 -8.45
N ASP A 33 -4.16 15.26 -8.89
CA ASP A 33 -3.47 14.51 -9.97
C ASP A 33 -2.58 13.38 -9.42
N LYS A 34 -2.44 13.28 -8.10
CA LYS A 34 -1.52 12.36 -7.44
C LYS A 34 -2.21 11.10 -6.98
N LEU A 35 -1.55 9.96 -7.16
CA LEU A 35 -2.02 8.67 -6.71
C LEU A 35 -1.29 8.29 -5.42
N TYR A 36 -2.00 7.74 -4.44
CA TYR A 36 -1.43 7.34 -3.17
C TYR A 36 -1.80 5.90 -2.84
N GLN A 37 -0.84 5.16 -2.29
CA GLN A 37 -1.07 3.91 -1.60
C GLN A 37 -0.94 4.16 -0.10
N GLU A 38 -2.02 3.94 0.62
CA GLU A 38 -2.03 3.99 2.07
C GLU A 38 -2.08 2.59 2.63
N ILE A 39 -1.22 2.34 3.61
CA ILE A 39 -0.98 1.05 4.22
C ILE A 39 -1.26 1.19 5.71
N ARG A 40 -2.14 0.34 6.22
CA ARG A 40 -2.49 0.25 7.63
C ARG A 40 -2.32 -1.18 8.13
N ASP A 41 -2.13 -1.28 9.43
CA ASP A 41 -2.16 -2.56 10.13
C ASP A 41 -3.62 -3.07 10.25
N VAL A 42 -3.80 -4.31 10.68
CA VAL A 42 -5.14 -4.89 10.85
C VAL A 42 -5.96 -4.11 11.88
N ASP A 43 -5.29 -3.59 12.92
CA ASP A 43 -5.85 -2.70 13.95
C ASP A 43 -6.11 -1.26 13.46
N ASP A 44 -6.05 -1.02 12.15
CA ASP A 44 -6.26 0.30 11.53
C ASP A 44 -5.17 1.35 11.85
N THR A 45 -4.09 0.93 12.49
CA THR A 45 -2.95 1.80 12.78
C THR A 45 -2.23 2.15 11.46
N PRO A 46 -1.99 3.44 11.16
CA PRO A 46 -1.27 3.82 9.95
C PRO A 46 0.18 3.32 10.00
N ILE A 47 0.58 2.57 8.98
CA ILE A 47 1.96 2.09 8.82
C ILE A 47 2.72 3.05 7.93
N HIS A 48 2.21 3.31 6.72
CA HIS A 48 2.88 4.16 5.73
C HIS A 48 1.91 4.66 4.66
N THR A 49 2.24 5.79 4.05
CA THR A 49 1.53 6.32 2.88
C THR A 49 2.56 6.72 1.83
N LEU A 50 2.44 6.15 0.64
CA LEU A 50 3.36 6.37 -0.47
C LEU A 50 2.64 7.05 -1.64
N GLU A 51 3.28 8.07 -2.22
CA GLU A 51 2.87 8.65 -3.50
C GLU A 51 3.32 7.74 -4.65
N ILE A 52 2.38 7.29 -5.46
CA ILE A 52 2.64 6.49 -6.64
C ILE A 52 2.90 7.45 -7.82
N PRO A 53 4.04 7.33 -8.51
CA PRO A 53 4.38 8.20 -9.62
C PRO A 53 3.41 8.07 -10.80
N ALA A 54 3.06 9.21 -11.40
CA ALA A 54 2.23 9.28 -12.58
C ALA A 54 2.89 8.56 -13.76
N GLY A 55 2.14 7.69 -14.45
CA GLY A 55 2.62 6.89 -15.58
C GLY A 55 2.85 5.41 -15.27
N MET A 56 2.80 5.02 -13.99
CA MET A 56 2.78 3.61 -13.60
C MET A 56 1.35 3.06 -13.82
N LYS A 57 1.11 2.35 -14.93
CA LYS A 57 -0.11 1.55 -15.09
C LYS A 57 -0.03 0.35 -14.15
N LEU A 58 -0.59 0.51 -12.96
CA LEU A 58 -0.57 -0.53 -11.95
C LEU A 58 -1.87 -1.32 -12.00
N ASP A 59 -1.78 -2.55 -12.47
CA ASP A 59 -2.77 -3.58 -12.17
C ASP A 59 -2.66 -4.00 -10.69
N ARG A 60 -3.69 -4.68 -10.16
CA ARG A 60 -3.76 -5.13 -8.77
C ARG A 60 -2.46 -5.78 -8.26
N ASN A 61 -1.88 -6.70 -9.05
CA ASN A 61 -0.63 -7.38 -8.70
C ASN A 61 0.54 -6.40 -8.50
N SER A 62 0.55 -5.29 -9.23
CA SER A 62 1.61 -4.30 -9.14
C SER A 62 1.54 -3.51 -7.84
N TYR A 63 0.33 -3.25 -7.30
CA TYR A 63 0.17 -2.66 -5.97
C TYR A 63 0.64 -3.58 -4.86
N GLU A 64 0.45 -4.89 -4.99
CA GLU A 64 0.92 -5.89 -4.02
C GLU A 64 2.45 -6.02 -4.03
N VAL A 65 3.06 -5.96 -5.22
CA VAL A 65 4.53 -5.91 -5.35
C VAL A 65 5.08 -4.65 -4.68
N LEU A 66 4.50 -3.49 -4.95
CA LEU A 66 4.92 -2.22 -4.36
C LEU A 66 4.76 -2.23 -2.83
N LEU A 67 3.60 -2.71 -2.35
CA LEU A 67 3.31 -2.91 -0.92
C LEU A 67 4.41 -3.74 -0.25
N ARG A 68 4.81 -4.85 -0.87
CA ARG A 68 5.87 -5.71 -0.33
C ARG A 68 7.21 -5.00 -0.25
N TYR A 69 7.62 -4.26 -1.28
CA TYR A 69 8.87 -3.50 -1.25
C TYR A 69 8.87 -2.42 -0.18
N VAL A 70 7.77 -1.67 -0.05
CA VAL A 70 7.63 -0.63 0.98
C VAL A 70 7.69 -1.23 2.38
N LEU A 71 6.97 -2.31 2.64
CA LEU A 71 6.99 -2.95 3.97
C LEU A 71 8.35 -3.57 4.29
N LEU A 72 9.06 -4.10 3.30
CA LEU A 72 10.43 -4.60 3.49
C LEU A 72 11.41 -3.47 3.85
N ASP A 73 11.19 -2.26 3.34
CA ASP A 73 12.02 -1.08 3.65
C ASP A 73 11.65 -0.48 5.02
N VAL A 74 10.37 -0.20 5.23
CA VAL A 74 9.85 0.47 6.44
C VAL A 74 9.95 -0.40 7.70
N VAL A 75 9.69 -1.72 7.60
CA VAL A 75 9.70 -2.63 8.77
C VAL A 75 11.09 -3.20 9.06
N ALA A 76 12.04 -3.08 8.14
CA ALA A 76 13.42 -3.50 8.39
C ALA A 76 14.27 -2.46 9.14
N ALA A 77 13.72 -1.28 9.42
CA ALA A 77 14.36 -0.18 10.15
C ALA A 77 14.13 -0.26 11.66
#